data_AF-A0A348WBC3-F1
#
_entry.id   AF-A0A348WBC3-F1
#
_cell.length_a   1.000
_cell.length_b   1.000
_cell.length_c   1.000
_cell.angle_alpha   90.00
_cell.angle_beta   90.00
_cell.angle_gamma   90.00
#
_symmetry.space_group_name_H-M   'P 1'
#
loop_
_entity.id
_entity.type
_entity.pdbx_description
1 polymer ?
#
loop_
_entity_poly.entity_id
_entity_poly.type
_entity_poly.pdbx_seq_one_letter_code
_entity_poly.pdbx_strand_id
1 'polypeptide(L)'
;MAPRKLYAGAKLRETRSRLGLTQKDFAARLGVSLPYLNQMENNNRPVSTTVVLALAQEFGFDVTELGSGDAERMVSDMREALADPIFSDPPPLSDLRLAAGNAPALARAFLEL
;
A
#
# COMPACT_ATOMS: atom_id res chain seq x y z
N MET A 1 -8.76 -14.35 -17.60
CA MET A 1 -8.54 -12.97 -17.09
C MET A 1 -7.12 -12.88 -16.56
N ALA A 2 -6.36 -11.84 -16.88
CA ALA A 2 -5.04 -11.65 -16.29
C ALA A 2 -5.20 -11.35 -14.78
N PRO A 3 -4.35 -11.91 -13.90
CA PRO A 3 -4.43 -11.63 -12.47
C PRO A 3 -4.22 -10.12 -12.23
N ARG A 4 -5.13 -9.51 -11.47
CA ARG A 4 -5.06 -8.09 -11.11
C ARG A 4 -3.77 -7.85 -10.32
N LYS A 5 -2.96 -6.87 -10.74
CA LYS A 5 -1.72 -6.51 -10.05
C LYS A 5 -2.05 -5.96 -8.66
N LEU A 6 -1.41 -6.51 -7.63
CA LEU A 6 -1.61 -6.14 -6.23
C LEU A 6 -0.54 -5.12 -5.81
N TYR A 7 -0.91 -3.86 -5.65
CA TYR A 7 -0.01 -2.83 -5.12
C TYR A 7 -0.38 -2.54 -3.67
N ALA A 8 0.40 -3.08 -2.74
CA ALA A 8 0.14 -3.01 -1.30
C ALA A 8 1.42 -2.67 -0.50
N GLY A 9 2.31 -1.86 -1.08
CA GLY A 9 3.63 -1.56 -0.52
C GLY A 9 3.58 -0.92 0.87
N ALA A 10 2.62 -0.01 1.11
CA ALA A 10 2.42 0.61 2.42
C ALA A 10 2.07 -0.43 3.49
N LYS A 11 1.14 -1.36 3.19
CA LYS A 11 0.75 -2.42 4.12
C LYS A 11 1.90 -3.40 4.37
N LEU A 12 2.66 -3.73 3.33
CA LEU A 12 3.87 -4.55 3.43
C LEU A 12 4.89 -3.93 4.41
N ARG A 13 5.12 -2.62 4.28
CA ARG A 13 5.99 -1.84 5.16
C ARG A 13 5.44 -1.78 6.59
N GLU A 14 4.14 -1.56 6.76
CA GLU A 14 3.46 -1.54 8.06
C GLU A 14 3.63 -2.87 8.79
N THR A 15 3.37 -3.99 8.11
CA THR A 15 3.57 -5.34 8.65
C THR A 15 5.00 -5.55 9.10
N ARG A 16 5.98 -5.18 8.27
CA ARG A 16 7.39 -5.27 8.63
C ARG A 16 7.71 -4.46 9.89
N SER A 17 7.26 -3.20 9.95
CA SER A 17 7.51 -2.30 11.08
C SER A 17 6.87 -2.82 12.36
N ARG A 18 5.64 -3.35 12.29
CA ARG A 18 4.93 -3.95 13.44
C ARG A 18 5.66 -5.17 13.99
N LEU A 19 6.33 -5.93 13.13
CA LEU A 19 7.16 -7.07 13.52
C LEU A 19 8.56 -6.66 14.05
N GLY A 20 8.91 -5.38 14.00
CA GLY A 20 10.23 -4.88 14.42
C GLY A 20 11.38 -5.36 13.53
N LEU A 21 11.10 -5.77 12.29
CA LEU A 21 12.09 -6.35 11.39
C LEU A 21 12.76 -5.30 10.51
N THR A 22 14.06 -5.47 10.26
CA THR A 22 14.73 -4.73 9.19
C THR A 22 14.22 -5.21 7.83
N GLN A 23 14.40 -4.40 6.78
CA GLN A 23 14.02 -4.80 5.43
C GLN A 23 14.80 -6.05 4.96
N LYS A 24 16.06 -6.20 5.41
CA LYS A 24 16.89 -7.38 5.12
C LYS A 24 16.33 -8.65 5.76
N ASP A 25 15.98 -8.59 7.05
CA ASP A 25 15.45 -9.75 7.77
C ASP A 25 14.07 -10.14 7.26
N PHE A 26 13.23 -9.16 6.93
CA PHE A 26 11.92 -9.41 6.35
C PHE A 26 12.01 -10.03 4.95
N ALA A 27 12.92 -9.54 4.11
CA ALA A 27 13.17 -10.14 2.79
C ALA A 27 13.60 -11.61 2.92
N ALA A 28 14.50 -11.91 3.86
CA ALA A 28 14.95 -13.27 4.13
C ALA A 28 13.80 -14.19 4.56
N ARG A 29 12.93 -13.75 5.49
CA ARG A 29 11.75 -14.52 5.92
C ARG A 29 10.72 -14.71 4.81
N LEU A 30 10.57 -13.73 3.92
CA LEU A 30 9.68 -13.81 2.77
C LEU A 30 10.28 -14.61 1.59
N GLY A 31 11.52 -15.08 1.69
CA GLY A 31 12.18 -15.83 0.62
C GLY A 31 12.49 -15.01 -0.63
N VAL A 32 12.68 -13.69 -0.49
CA VAL A 32 12.95 -12.77 -1.60
C VAL A 32 14.23 -11.96 -1.38
N SER A 33 14.78 -11.37 -2.44
CA SER A 33 15.94 -10.49 -2.31
C SER A 33 15.54 -9.12 -1.74
N LEU A 34 16.46 -8.49 -1.00
CA LEU A 34 16.26 -7.15 -0.43
C LEU A 34 15.86 -6.09 -1.49
N PRO A 35 16.52 -5.98 -2.67
CA PRO A 35 16.11 -5.03 -3.69
C PRO A 35 14.69 -5.28 -4.20
N TYR A 36 14.27 -6.55 -4.26
CA TYR A 36 12.94 -6.91 -4.72
C TYR A 36 11.87 -6.53 -3.69
N LEU A 37 12.10 -6.82 -2.39
CA LEU A 37 11.23 -6.34 -1.32
C LEU A 37 11.12 -4.82 -1.34
N ASN A 38 12.25 -4.11 -1.50
CA ASN A 38 12.24 -2.65 -1.56
C ASN A 38 11.39 -2.11 -2.71
N GLN A 39 11.43 -2.74 -3.89
CA GLN A 39 10.55 -2.35 -4.99
C GLN A 39 9.06 -2.57 -4.67
N MET A 40 8.72 -3.64 -3.96
CA MET A 40 7.34 -3.91 -3.55
C MET A 40 6.84 -2.94 -2.48
N GLU A 41 7.65 -2.67 -1.44
CA GLU A 41 7.28 -1.70 -0.38
C GLU A 41 7.06 -0.28 -0.93
N ASN A 42 7.76 0.08 -2.01
CA ASN A 42 7.62 1.38 -2.68
C ASN A 42 6.66 1.35 -3.89
N ASN A 43 5.88 0.29 -4.07
CA ASN A 43 4.93 0.12 -5.18
C ASN A 43 5.55 0.21 -6.61
N ASN A 44 6.87 0.12 -6.75
CA ASN A 44 7.56 0.03 -8.05
C ASN A 44 7.34 -1.34 -8.72
N ARG A 45 7.01 -2.36 -7.92
CA ARG A 45 6.54 -3.67 -8.35
C ARG A 45 5.26 -4.03 -7.59
N PRO A 46 4.31 -4.72 -8.23
CA PRO A 46 3.23 -5.34 -7.48
C PRO A 46 3.79 -6.43 -6.54
N VAL A 47 3.10 -6.66 -5.44
CA VAL A 47 3.38 -7.75 -4.52
C VAL A 47 3.21 -9.07 -5.28
N SER A 48 4.25 -9.91 -5.24
CA SER A 48 4.23 -11.19 -5.94
C SER A 48 3.39 -12.22 -5.18
N THR A 49 2.85 -13.21 -5.91
CA THR A 49 2.13 -14.33 -5.31
C THR A 49 2.96 -15.06 -4.25
N THR A 50 4.27 -15.23 -4.48
CA THR A 50 5.20 -15.84 -3.52
C THR A 50 5.23 -15.07 -2.21
N VAL A 51 5.26 -13.75 -2.25
CA VAL A 51 5.24 -12.91 -1.04
C VAL A 51 3.90 -12.97 -0.35
N VAL A 52 2.78 -12.97 -1.08
CA VAL A 52 1.44 -13.14 -0.48
C VAL A 52 1.33 -14.47 0.27
N LEU A 53 1.82 -15.56 -0.32
CA LEU A 53 1.84 -16.88 0.32
C LEU A 53 2.75 -16.91 1.55
N ALA A 54 3.97 -16.35 1.44
CA ALA A 54 4.89 -16.26 2.56
C ALA A 54 4.32 -15.42 3.71
N LEU A 55 3.61 -14.32 3.42
CA LEU A 55 2.93 -13.52 4.42
C LEU A 55 1.89 -14.33 5.21
N ALA A 56 1.06 -15.08 4.50
CA ALA A 56 0.05 -15.94 5.11
C ALA A 56 0.67 -17.05 5.96
N GLN A 57 1.72 -17.70 5.45
CA GLN A 57 2.35 -18.87 6.10
C GLN A 57 3.24 -18.49 7.30
N GLU A 58 4.10 -17.49 7.14
CA GLU A 58 5.11 -17.13 8.16
C GLU A 58 4.55 -16.22 9.26
N PHE A 59 3.53 -15.42 8.94
CA PHE A 59 3.03 -14.38 9.84
C PHE A 59 1.54 -14.47 10.14
N GLY A 60 0.84 -15.49 9.62
CA GLY A 60 -0.61 -15.62 9.77
C GLY A 60 -1.37 -14.43 9.19
N PHE A 61 -0.78 -13.74 8.21
CA PHE A 61 -1.33 -12.50 7.67
C PHE A 61 -2.61 -12.78 6.89
N ASP A 62 -3.69 -12.06 7.20
CA ASP A 62 -4.92 -12.11 6.40
C ASP A 62 -4.70 -11.38 5.06
N VAL A 63 -4.53 -12.15 3.99
CA VAL A 63 -4.25 -11.65 2.65
C VAL A 63 -5.36 -10.75 2.10
N THR A 64 -6.57 -10.78 2.66
CA THR A 64 -7.63 -9.84 2.30
C THR A 64 -7.29 -8.40 2.71
N GLU A 65 -6.44 -8.21 3.73
CA GLU A 65 -5.92 -6.90 4.14
C GLU A 65 -4.93 -6.29 3.15
N LEU A 66 -4.37 -7.06 2.21
CA LEU A 66 -3.58 -6.49 1.10
C LEU A 66 -4.49 -5.89 0.01
N GLY A 67 -5.79 -6.17 0.05
CA GLY A 67 -6.77 -5.77 -0.95
C GLY A 67 -6.83 -4.26 -1.17
N SER A 68 -6.87 -3.85 -2.43
CA SER A 68 -6.90 -2.45 -2.89
C SER A 68 -8.13 -1.64 -2.48
N GLY A 69 -9.07 -2.23 -1.72
CA GLY A 69 -10.32 -1.60 -1.33
C GLY A 69 -10.12 -0.32 -0.52
N ASP A 70 -9.11 -0.30 0.35
CA ASP A 70 -8.85 0.87 1.20
C ASP A 70 -8.21 2.03 0.43
N ALA A 71 -7.32 1.75 -0.54
CA ALA A 71 -6.72 2.78 -1.36
C ALA A 71 -7.73 3.38 -2.36
N GLU A 72 -8.60 2.55 -2.93
CA GLU A 72 -9.67 3.04 -3.81
C GLU A 72 -10.72 3.85 -3.03
N ARG A 73 -11.10 3.42 -1.81
CA ARG A 73 -11.93 4.23 -0.91
C ARG A 73 -11.25 5.56 -0.57
N MET A 74 -10.00 5.54 -0.13
CA MET A 74 -9.23 6.75 0.16
C MET A 74 -9.21 7.73 -1.02
N VAL A 75 -9.00 7.22 -2.24
CA VAL A 75 -9.00 8.07 -3.44
C VAL A 75 -10.38 8.67 -3.69
N SER A 76 -11.46 7.92 -3.43
CA SER A 76 -12.82 8.44 -3.50
C SER A 76 -13.04 9.56 -2.47
N ASP A 77 -12.66 9.32 -1.22
CA ASP A 77 -12.80 10.26 -0.11
C ASP A 77 -11.98 11.54 -0.37
N MET A 78 -10.73 11.40 -0.83
CA MET A 78 -9.89 12.53 -1.26
C MET A 78 -10.51 13.33 -2.40
N ARG A 79 -11.12 12.66 -3.38
CA ARG A 79 -11.78 13.35 -4.50
C ARG A 79 -12.99 14.14 -4.04
N GLU A 80 -13.75 13.60 -3.09
CA GLU A 80 -14.91 14.27 -2.50
C GLU A 80 -14.47 15.50 -1.69
N ALA A 81 -13.50 15.36 -0.80
CA ALA A 81 -12.98 16.48 0.00
C ALA A 81 -12.39 17.60 -0.88
N LEU A 82 -11.65 17.24 -1.93
CA LEU A 82 -11.03 18.20 -2.85
C LEU A 82 -12.01 18.81 -3.87
N ALA A 83 -13.28 18.40 -3.85
CA ALA A 83 -14.34 19.05 -4.62
C ALA A 83 -14.96 20.26 -3.88
N ASP A 84 -14.56 20.51 -2.63
CA ASP A 84 -15.00 21.69 -1.89
C ASP A 84 -14.54 22.99 -2.58
N PRO A 85 -15.42 24.01 -2.73
CA PRO A 85 -15.08 25.30 -3.35
C PRO A 85 -13.93 26.08 -2.72
N ILE A 86 -13.48 25.71 -1.51
CA ILE A 86 -12.26 26.26 -0.89
C ILE A 86 -10.99 25.91 -1.68
N PHE A 87 -11.01 24.81 -2.44
CA PHE A 87 -9.92 24.40 -3.32
C PHE A 87 -10.15 24.92 -4.74
N SER A 88 -9.11 25.50 -5.34
CA SER A 88 -9.21 26.12 -6.67
C SER A 88 -9.21 25.11 -7.81
N ASP A 89 -8.32 24.12 -7.78
CA ASP A 89 -8.20 23.08 -8.81
C ASP A 89 -7.98 21.70 -8.18
N PRO A 90 -8.84 20.70 -8.46
CA PRO A 90 -8.65 19.35 -7.94
C PRO A 90 -7.44 18.67 -8.63
N PRO A 91 -6.55 18.01 -7.86
CA PRO A 91 -5.44 17.23 -8.41
C PRO A 91 -5.90 16.11 -9.35
N PRO A 92 -5.07 15.70 -10.31
CA PRO A 92 -5.39 14.57 -11.17
C PRO A 92 -5.49 13.27 -10.37
N LEU A 93 -6.32 12.33 -10.84
CA LEU A 93 -6.58 11.06 -10.16
C LEU A 93 -5.32 10.21 -9.93
N SER A 94 -4.28 10.38 -10.76
CA SER A 94 -2.97 9.75 -10.57
C SER A 94 -2.32 10.17 -9.26
N ASP A 95 -2.46 11.43 -8.88
CA ASP A 95 -1.78 12.00 -7.72
C ASP A 95 -2.50 11.60 -6.44
N LEU A 96 -3.83 11.55 -6.48
CA LEU A 96 -4.64 10.99 -5.39
C LEU A 96 -4.28 9.53 -5.13
N ARG A 97 -4.13 8.72 -6.20
CA ARG A 97 -3.68 7.32 -6.09
C ARG A 97 -2.28 7.19 -5.52
N LEU A 98 -1.37 8.08 -5.93
CA LEU A 98 -0.01 8.12 -5.42
C LEU A 98 0.02 8.43 -3.92
N ALA A 99 -0.75 9.44 -3.49
CA ALA A 99 -0.89 9.82 -2.09
C ALA A 99 -1.51 8.69 -1.25
N ALA A 100 -2.64 8.13 -1.69
CA ALA A 100 -3.30 7.02 -1.01
C ALA A 100 -2.40 5.77 -0.91
N GLY A 101 -1.57 5.50 -1.92
CA GLY A 101 -0.69 4.34 -1.96
C GLY A 101 0.60 4.50 -1.14
N ASN A 102 1.13 5.72 -1.02
CA ASN A 102 2.44 5.97 -0.42
C ASN A 102 2.39 6.66 0.94
N ALA A 103 1.36 7.46 1.20
CA ALA A 103 1.16 8.20 2.45
C ALA A 103 -0.29 8.08 2.99
N PRO A 104 -0.85 6.87 3.12
CA PRO A 104 -2.25 6.68 3.54
C PRO A 104 -2.57 7.26 4.91
N ALA A 105 -1.62 7.24 5.86
CA ALA A 105 -1.82 7.82 7.19
C ALA A 105 -1.96 9.35 7.14
N LEU A 106 -1.16 10.01 6.28
CA LEU A 106 -1.27 11.45 6.05
C LEU A 106 -2.58 11.79 5.37
N ALA A 107 -2.95 11.03 4.32
CA ALA A 107 -4.21 11.23 3.61
C ALA A 107 -5.42 11.11 4.56
N ARG A 108 -5.44 10.09 5.44
CA ARG A 108 -6.49 9.95 6.47
C ARG A 108 -6.57 11.13 7.42
N ALA A 109 -5.44 11.53 8.01
CA ALA A 109 -5.41 12.64 8.95
C ALA A 109 -5.88 13.96 8.31
N PHE A 110 -5.59 14.16 7.02
CA PHE A 110 -6.05 15.33 6.28
C PHE A 110 -7.55 15.30 5.99
N LEU A 111 -8.14 14.12 5.78
CA LEU A 111 -9.58 13.96 5.56
C LEU A 111 -10.44 14.15 6.83
N GLU A 112 -9.82 14.20 8.01
CA GLU A 112 -10.49 14.45 9.28
C GLU A 112 -10.61 15.94 9.64
N LEU A 113 -10.08 16.85 8.80
CA LEU A 113 -10.19 18.31 8.93
C LEU A 113 -11.60 18.80 8.54
#